data_AF-A0A0L0AQ37-F1
#
_entry.id   AF-A0A0L0AQ37-F1
#
_cell.length_a   1.000
_cell.length_b   1.000
_cell.length_c   1.000
_cell.angle_alpha   90.00
_cell.angle_beta   90.00
_cell.angle_gamma   90.00
#
_symmetry.space_group_name_H-M   'P 1'
#
loop_
_entity.id
_entity.type
_entity.pdbx_description
1 polymer ?
#
loop_
_entity_poly.entity_id
_entity_poly.type
_entity_poly.pdbx_seq_one_letter_code
_entity_poly.pdbx_strand_id
1 'polypeptide(L)'
;MIDRLELTKNVQFYDLKIPLDNEERQITNDEILSILNSADDNIESDSDYLINDFRVGRNFIDADVNFIYSLRVFPTLRPVYFMGEAEGGENFYDTIYAFILILEFDNSIAIIKKSCANISDKLEKDFNLITSHSLAGTFNDSDVSFQKISTRSMTNSDKAIRNRSFESSDLKGAFSTHAAGRSIPYYLKLRQGPTIKTISGSGRLVEASQRISFDDIASWSYHQLCLVRQGGGIKDFLNYFAQQKELNEVMALTLPNALLIESTALYEKIESEGLRIKYKLPDGEDCYLSEKKLNKLFQKLEKVYEIRNDLTLDSAIGSAKIKRNNKTLTIESTILRRLKVVSNGKESTLQSFIFKNGFYSITFQDPRYMYFMGNCFEDASGISEINSILEILMPVDNMDKVLSEKGTFTKLSTKFSTGSMFDLVEEIHKNDDYIFCDDLGNEWADHITFNKQDSCISFIHSKHGSKTTSASKLHDVVGQAIKNLGYMYFSAPDLLDKVRNKLKKNYANNNTETKIKKIRKGDTRKLKKYLDDLSKDVKLHRKCILSCSFISKNEVKREFGKLRRNLPVKPHVIQLLWILSSFSHAVKEVNAVPVIYCAK
;
A
#
# COMPACT_ATOMS: atom_id res chain seq x y z
N MET A 1 -7.14 39.89 13.22
CA MET A 1 -7.80 39.21 12.08
C MET A 1 -7.26 37.80 11.91
N ILE A 2 -5.93 37.62 12.04
CA ILE A 2 -5.27 36.31 12.12
C ILE A 2 -5.83 35.40 13.23
N ASP A 3 -6.26 35.97 14.36
CA ASP A 3 -6.83 35.22 15.50
C ASP A 3 -8.21 34.62 15.20
N ARG A 4 -8.84 35.00 14.08
CA ARG A 4 -10.09 34.42 13.57
C ARG A 4 -9.85 33.31 12.54
N LEU A 5 -8.59 33.04 12.20
CA LEU A 5 -8.22 32.04 11.22
C LEU A 5 -8.31 30.64 11.83
N GLU A 6 -9.21 29.82 11.28
CA GLU A 6 -9.35 28.43 11.67
C GLU A 6 -8.87 27.52 10.54
N LEU A 7 -7.77 26.79 10.78
CA LEU A 7 -7.08 26.00 9.76
C LEU A 7 -7.20 24.50 10.02
N THR A 8 -7.27 23.74 8.93
CA THR A 8 -7.13 22.28 8.99
C THR A 8 -5.66 21.89 9.04
N LYS A 9 -5.32 20.87 9.83
CA LYS A 9 -3.99 20.24 9.86
C LYS A 9 -3.67 19.56 8.53
N ASN A 10 -3.15 20.31 7.56
CA ASN A 10 -2.80 19.86 6.22
C ASN A 10 -1.57 20.62 5.73
N VAL A 11 -0.41 19.96 5.72
CA VAL A 11 0.89 20.61 5.56
C VAL A 11 1.80 19.84 4.61
N GLN A 12 2.67 20.58 3.94
CA GLN A 12 3.84 20.04 3.25
C GLN A 12 5.09 20.73 3.79
N PHE A 13 6.14 19.96 4.04
CA PHE A 13 7.40 20.46 4.57
C PHE A 13 8.48 20.46 3.50
N TYR A 14 9.36 21.45 3.56
CA TYR A 14 10.50 21.56 2.67
C TYR A 14 11.73 22.04 3.42
N ASP A 15 12.90 21.55 3.04
CA ASP A 15 14.19 21.98 3.56
C ASP A 15 14.91 22.86 2.54
N LEU A 16 15.53 23.94 3.01
CA LEU A 16 16.35 24.82 2.19
C LEU A 16 17.49 24.03 1.55
N LYS A 17 17.74 24.25 0.26
CA LYS A 17 18.91 23.68 -0.42
C LYS A 17 20.18 24.40 0.03
N ILE A 18 20.95 23.82 0.92
CA ILE A 18 22.21 24.40 1.36
C ILE A 18 23.33 23.85 0.46
N PRO A 19 23.98 24.68 -0.36
CA PRO A 19 25.09 24.24 -1.19
C PRO A 19 26.38 24.16 -0.35
N LEU A 20 27.31 23.30 -0.74
CA LEU A 20 28.55 23.02 0.02
C LEU A 20 29.45 24.27 0.20
N ASP A 21 29.33 25.24 -0.70
CA ASP A 21 30.07 26.50 -0.70
C ASP A 21 29.42 27.61 0.16
N ASN A 22 28.24 27.35 0.73
CA ASN A 22 27.54 28.31 1.60
C ASN A 22 26.70 27.58 2.67
N GLU A 23 27.37 27.01 3.66
CA GLU A 23 26.71 26.31 4.78
C GLU A 23 25.86 27.22 5.68
N GLU A 24 26.14 28.53 5.69
CA GLU A 24 25.39 29.55 6.44
C GLU A 24 24.18 30.11 5.68
N ARG A 25 23.82 29.54 4.52
CA ARG A 25 22.67 30.01 3.73
C ARG A 25 21.39 30.00 4.57
N GLN A 26 20.72 31.13 4.61
CA GLN A 26 19.40 31.31 5.22
C GLN A 26 18.32 31.60 4.18
N ILE A 27 17.07 31.42 4.57
CA ILE A 27 15.90 31.71 3.73
C ILE A 27 15.82 33.22 3.48
N THR A 28 15.76 33.63 2.21
CA THR A 28 15.76 35.05 1.82
C THR A 28 14.36 35.62 1.61
N ASN A 29 14.24 36.95 1.64
CA ASN A 29 12.97 37.63 1.36
C ASN A 29 12.46 37.32 -0.05
N ASP A 30 13.35 37.28 -1.04
CA ASP A 30 13.02 37.05 -2.45
C ASP A 30 12.45 35.65 -2.69
N GLU A 31 12.97 34.65 -1.97
CA GLU A 31 12.47 33.26 -2.03
C GLU A 31 11.02 33.17 -1.55
N ILE A 32 10.74 33.72 -0.36
CA ILE A 32 9.39 33.72 0.22
C ILE A 32 8.43 34.55 -0.63
N LEU A 33 8.84 35.74 -1.05
CA LEU A 33 8.03 36.63 -1.88
C LEU A 33 7.71 35.97 -3.23
N SER A 34 8.68 35.27 -3.84
CA SER A 34 8.45 34.56 -5.09
C SER A 34 7.44 33.41 -4.93
N ILE A 35 7.39 32.73 -3.77
CA ILE A 35 6.40 31.69 -3.51
C ILE A 35 5.01 32.32 -3.33
N LEU A 36 4.91 33.39 -2.54
CA LEU A 36 3.65 34.08 -2.29
C LEU A 36 3.05 34.66 -3.58
N ASN A 37 3.85 35.34 -4.40
CA ASN A 37 3.42 35.90 -5.68
C ASN A 37 2.99 34.81 -6.69
N SER A 38 3.57 33.61 -6.59
CA SER A 38 3.14 32.48 -7.42
C SER A 38 1.86 31.82 -6.89
N ALA A 39 1.52 32.03 -5.62
CA ALA A 39 0.35 31.43 -4.98
C ALA A 39 -0.93 32.24 -5.25
N ASP A 40 -0.82 33.56 -5.33
CA ASP A 40 -1.93 34.49 -5.58
C ASP A 40 -2.04 34.93 -7.05
N ASP A 41 -1.34 34.26 -7.93
CA ASP A 41 -1.49 34.36 -9.39
C ASP A 41 -2.93 34.15 -9.91
N ASN A 42 -3.82 33.60 -9.08
CA ASN A 42 -5.24 33.41 -9.36
C ASN A 42 -6.16 34.34 -8.55
N ILE A 43 -5.61 35.40 -7.97
CA ILE A 43 -6.40 36.44 -7.30
C ILE A 43 -7.40 37.06 -8.28
N GLU A 44 -8.60 37.37 -7.79
CA GLU A 44 -9.60 38.10 -8.56
C GLU A 44 -9.05 39.49 -8.95
N SER A 45 -9.26 39.90 -10.20
CA SER A 45 -8.76 41.19 -10.68
C SER A 45 -9.36 42.33 -9.87
N ASP A 46 -8.54 43.34 -9.56
CA ASP A 46 -8.92 44.53 -8.77
C ASP A 46 -9.43 44.23 -7.35
N SER A 47 -9.12 43.05 -6.81
CA SER A 47 -9.45 42.67 -5.43
C SER A 47 -8.30 42.88 -4.45
N ASP A 48 -8.64 43.26 -3.22
CA ASP A 48 -7.68 43.42 -2.13
C ASP A 48 -7.43 42.10 -1.37
N TYR A 49 -6.26 42.01 -0.75
CA TYR A 49 -5.97 40.96 0.22
C TYR A 49 -6.77 41.19 1.51
N LEU A 50 -7.40 40.13 2.02
CA LEU A 50 -7.98 40.15 3.36
C LEU A 50 -6.89 40.12 4.45
N ILE A 51 -5.79 39.41 4.19
CA ILE A 51 -4.57 39.37 5.01
C ILE A 51 -3.38 39.31 4.06
N ASN A 52 -2.32 40.09 4.32
CA ASN A 52 -1.08 40.09 3.55
C ASN A 52 0.12 40.33 4.47
N ASP A 53 0.33 39.42 5.41
CA ASP A 53 1.44 39.47 6.34
C ASP A 53 2.69 38.88 5.67
N PHE A 54 3.81 39.58 5.77
CA PHE A 54 5.08 39.16 5.17
C PHE A 54 6.16 39.07 6.24
N ARG A 55 6.70 37.86 6.42
CA ARG A 55 7.82 37.51 7.30
C ARG A 55 7.75 38.15 8.69
N VAL A 56 6.61 37.98 9.34
CA VAL A 56 6.37 38.47 10.70
C VAL A 56 6.93 37.44 11.71
N GLY A 57 7.79 37.90 12.62
CA GLY A 57 8.33 37.07 13.70
C GLY A 57 7.32 36.88 14.84
N ARG A 58 7.22 35.64 15.34
CA ARG A 58 6.44 35.26 16.52
C ARG A 58 7.18 34.23 17.35
N ASN A 59 6.76 34.10 18.61
CA ASN A 59 7.26 33.09 19.53
C ASN A 59 6.10 32.18 19.92
N PHE A 60 6.36 30.90 20.13
CA PHE A 60 5.35 30.04 20.72
C PHE A 60 5.04 30.48 22.16
N ILE A 61 3.77 30.41 22.54
CA ILE A 61 3.32 30.81 23.88
C ILE A 61 3.93 29.88 24.95
N ASP A 62 4.09 28.60 24.62
CA ASP A 62 4.51 27.54 25.54
C ASP A 62 5.96 27.06 25.32
N ALA A 63 6.72 27.69 24.42
CA ALA A 63 8.11 27.32 24.13
C ALA A 63 8.94 28.56 23.74
N ASP A 64 10.19 28.63 24.19
CA ASP A 64 11.14 29.68 23.79
C ASP A 64 11.72 29.41 22.38
N VAL A 65 10.80 29.20 21.44
CA VAL A 65 11.09 28.88 20.04
C VAL A 65 10.45 29.96 19.19
N ASN A 66 11.30 30.63 18.42
CA ASN A 66 10.91 31.67 17.50
C ASN A 66 10.62 31.06 16.14
N PHE A 67 9.61 31.59 15.45
CA PHE A 67 9.30 31.26 14.07
C PHE A 67 8.92 32.50 13.29
N ILE A 68 9.07 32.44 11.98
CA ILE A 68 8.65 33.51 11.07
C ILE A 68 7.47 33.00 10.26
N TYR A 69 6.47 33.84 10.02
CA TYR A 69 5.36 33.47 9.15
C TYR A 69 5.09 34.49 8.05
N SER A 70 4.55 34.01 6.95
CA SER A 70 3.94 34.84 5.91
C SER A 70 2.57 34.28 5.55
N LEU A 71 1.56 35.14 5.48
CA LEU A 71 0.16 34.75 5.27
C LEU A 71 -0.50 35.67 4.25
N ARG A 72 -1.03 35.08 3.17
CA ARG A 72 -1.93 35.77 2.24
C ARG A 72 -3.30 35.10 2.24
N VAL A 73 -4.35 35.91 2.34
CA VAL A 73 -5.75 35.50 2.15
C VAL A 73 -6.37 36.42 1.11
N PHE A 74 -6.93 35.86 0.04
CA PHE A 74 -7.38 36.63 -1.13
C PHE A 74 -8.55 35.94 -1.84
N PRO A 75 -9.45 36.69 -2.50
CA PRO A 75 -10.54 36.10 -3.27
C PRO A 75 -10.05 35.55 -4.60
N THR A 76 -10.69 34.49 -5.09
CA THR A 76 -10.43 33.85 -6.38
C THR A 76 -11.73 33.33 -6.97
N LEU A 77 -11.83 33.33 -8.30
CA LEU A 77 -13.01 32.89 -9.03
C LEU A 77 -12.91 31.40 -9.36
N ARG A 78 -13.98 30.65 -9.05
CA ARG A 78 -14.10 29.23 -9.38
C ARG A 78 -15.28 29.01 -10.34
N PRO A 79 -15.07 28.38 -11.51
CA PRO A 79 -16.16 28.12 -12.45
C PRO A 79 -17.21 27.14 -11.88
N VAL A 80 -18.46 27.39 -12.23
CA VAL A 80 -19.63 26.58 -11.89
C VAL A 80 -19.93 25.64 -13.06
N TYR A 81 -19.61 24.35 -12.90
CA TYR A 81 -19.70 23.38 -14.00
C TYR A 81 -21.07 22.69 -14.14
N PHE A 82 -21.98 22.86 -13.18
CA PHE A 82 -23.31 22.23 -13.21
C PHE A 82 -24.39 23.13 -13.83
N MET A 83 -24.06 24.37 -14.16
CA MET A 83 -24.91 25.27 -14.93
C MET A 83 -24.35 25.40 -16.35
N GLY A 84 -25.24 25.43 -17.34
CA GLY A 84 -24.84 25.72 -18.72
C GLY A 84 -24.28 27.14 -18.87
N GLU A 85 -23.70 27.44 -20.02
CA GLU A 85 -23.25 28.79 -20.36
C GLU A 85 -24.42 29.78 -20.20
N ALA A 86 -24.15 30.96 -19.64
CA ALA A 86 -25.12 32.03 -19.56
C ALA A 86 -25.52 32.50 -20.97
N GLU A 87 -26.68 33.17 -21.10
CA GLU A 87 -27.05 33.85 -22.35
C GLU A 87 -25.95 34.88 -22.70
N GLY A 88 -25.11 34.54 -23.68
CA GLY A 88 -23.90 35.31 -24.01
C GLY A 88 -22.60 34.49 -24.05
N GLY A 89 -22.60 33.22 -23.63
CA GLY A 89 -21.44 32.32 -23.70
C GLY A 89 -20.46 32.46 -22.52
N GLU A 90 -20.81 33.22 -21.48
CA GLU A 90 -20.00 33.34 -20.27
C GLU A 90 -20.36 32.24 -19.26
N ASN A 91 -19.33 31.66 -18.63
CA ASN A 91 -19.54 30.70 -17.55
C ASN A 91 -19.91 31.42 -16.26
N PHE A 92 -20.72 30.78 -15.42
CA PHE A 92 -20.95 31.23 -14.05
C PHE A 92 -19.70 30.96 -13.19
N TYR A 93 -19.39 31.86 -12.26
CA TYR A 93 -18.28 31.74 -11.32
C TYR A 93 -18.74 32.01 -9.88
N ASP A 94 -18.19 31.25 -8.94
CA ASP A 94 -18.27 31.52 -7.49
C ASP A 94 -17.00 32.27 -7.05
N THR A 95 -17.16 33.32 -6.25
CA THR A 95 -16.03 33.91 -5.50
C THR A 95 -15.77 33.08 -4.24
N ILE A 96 -14.57 32.51 -4.14
CA ILE A 96 -14.09 31.79 -2.95
C ILE A 96 -12.84 32.47 -2.39
N TYR A 97 -12.54 32.29 -1.11
CA TYR A 97 -11.29 32.78 -0.53
C TYR A 97 -10.22 31.69 -0.54
N ALA A 98 -9.10 31.99 -1.19
CA ALA A 98 -7.87 31.22 -1.16
C ALA A 98 -6.93 31.74 -0.07
N PHE A 99 -6.02 30.88 0.39
CA PHE A 99 -4.97 31.31 1.31
C PHE A 99 -3.71 30.48 1.18
N ILE A 100 -2.57 31.12 1.47
CA ILE A 100 -1.28 30.47 1.67
C ILE A 100 -0.66 30.96 2.98
N LEU A 101 -0.26 30.01 3.82
CA LEU A 101 0.52 30.21 5.03
C LEU A 101 1.86 29.51 4.85
N ILE A 102 2.95 30.26 5.03
CA ILE A 102 4.31 29.75 5.08
C ILE A 102 4.82 29.99 6.50
N LEU A 103 5.26 28.93 7.17
CA LEU A 103 5.91 28.98 8.47
C LEU A 103 7.37 28.60 8.27
N GLU A 104 8.29 29.44 8.72
CA GLU A 104 9.74 29.23 8.64
C GLU A 104 10.25 28.80 10.02
N PHE A 105 10.93 27.64 10.04
CA PHE A 105 11.54 27.02 11.21
C PHE A 105 13.00 26.69 10.90
N ASP A 106 13.93 27.56 11.29
CA ASP A 106 15.33 27.49 10.90
C ASP A 106 15.48 27.47 9.36
N ASN A 107 16.10 26.41 8.82
CA ASN A 107 16.29 26.18 7.39
C ASN A 107 15.17 25.34 6.75
N SER A 108 14.01 25.22 7.40
CA SER A 108 12.87 24.47 6.88
C SER A 108 11.63 25.38 6.79
N ILE A 109 10.75 25.08 5.84
CA ILE A 109 9.44 25.72 5.73
C ILE A 109 8.31 24.70 5.79
N ALA A 110 7.22 25.08 6.45
CA ALA A 110 5.95 24.37 6.44
C ALA A 110 4.93 25.19 5.66
N ILE A 111 4.31 24.59 4.65
CA ILE A 111 3.34 25.28 3.78
C ILE A 111 1.96 24.67 3.95
N ILE A 112 1.00 25.54 4.24
CA ILE A 112 -0.42 25.23 4.34
C ILE A 112 -1.13 26.14 3.35
N LYS A 113 -1.79 25.57 2.35
CA LYS A 113 -2.47 26.36 1.31
C LYS A 113 -3.77 25.73 0.87
N LYS A 114 -4.70 26.56 0.41
CA LYS A 114 -5.97 26.11 -0.18
C LYS A 114 -6.38 27.04 -1.31
N SER A 115 -6.81 26.44 -2.42
CA SER A 115 -7.31 27.15 -3.60
C SER A 115 -6.34 28.18 -4.24
N CYS A 116 -5.05 28.11 -3.90
CA CYS A 116 -4.01 28.91 -4.54
C CYS A 116 -3.58 28.32 -5.87
N ALA A 117 -3.00 29.17 -6.72
CA ALA A 117 -2.23 28.77 -7.88
C ALA A 117 -1.05 27.83 -7.52
N ASN A 118 -0.41 27.30 -8.58
CA ASN A 118 0.68 26.35 -8.46
C ASN A 118 1.99 27.08 -8.06
N ILE A 119 2.66 26.58 -7.02
CA ILE A 119 3.90 27.12 -6.46
C ILE A 119 5.11 26.20 -6.64
N SER A 120 4.95 25.03 -7.26
CA SER A 120 5.96 23.98 -7.32
C SER A 120 7.27 24.45 -7.96
N ASP A 121 7.22 25.24 -9.05
CA ASP A 121 8.44 25.72 -9.73
C ASP A 121 9.29 26.62 -8.82
N LYS A 122 8.64 27.43 -7.98
CA LYS A 122 9.31 28.34 -7.06
C LYS A 122 9.91 27.58 -5.88
N LEU A 123 9.18 26.59 -5.36
CA LEU A 123 9.68 25.71 -4.29
C LEU A 123 10.85 24.83 -4.75
N GLU A 124 10.70 24.16 -5.89
CA GLU A 124 11.71 23.24 -6.41
C GLU A 124 13.00 23.95 -6.83
N LYS A 125 13.00 25.27 -6.98
CA LYS A 125 14.23 26.03 -7.22
C LYS A 125 15.12 26.00 -5.97
N ASP A 126 14.58 26.41 -4.82
CA ASP A 126 15.36 26.74 -3.64
C ASP A 126 15.23 25.74 -2.47
N PHE A 127 14.23 24.85 -2.52
CA PHE A 127 13.90 23.91 -1.45
C PHE A 127 13.78 22.46 -1.93
N ASN A 128 14.06 21.50 -1.05
CA ASN A 128 13.82 20.06 -1.24
C ASN A 128 12.55 19.67 -0.47
N LEU A 129 11.63 18.97 -1.11
CA LEU A 129 10.44 18.42 -0.45
C LEU A 129 10.83 17.32 0.56
N ILE A 130 10.28 17.38 1.77
CA ILE A 130 10.34 16.27 2.72
C ILE A 130 9.46 15.12 2.20
N THR A 131 10.07 13.95 2.00
CA THR A 131 9.43 12.82 1.33
C THR A 131 8.37 12.14 2.19
N SER A 132 7.44 11.44 1.54
CA SER A 132 6.46 10.57 2.23
C SER A 132 7.14 9.51 3.10
N HIS A 133 8.31 9.01 2.69
CA HIS A 133 9.11 8.08 3.48
C HIS A 133 9.62 8.71 4.77
N SER A 134 10.12 9.96 4.71
CA SER A 134 10.56 10.71 5.90
C SER A 134 9.40 10.96 6.87
N LEU A 135 8.23 11.33 6.35
CA LEU A 135 7.00 11.48 7.13
C LEU A 135 6.55 10.15 7.75
N ALA A 136 6.65 9.05 7.01
CA ALA A 136 6.35 7.73 7.54
C ALA A 136 7.31 7.33 8.66
N GLY A 137 8.55 7.82 8.68
CA GLY A 137 9.54 7.58 9.72
C GLY A 137 9.25 8.22 11.09
N THR A 138 8.22 9.06 11.20
CA THR A 138 7.89 9.83 12.43
C THR A 138 7.15 9.05 13.52
N PHE A 139 6.80 7.79 13.28
CA PHE A 139 6.06 6.93 14.21
C PHE A 139 6.59 5.50 14.19
N ASN A 140 6.30 4.69 15.21
CA ASN A 140 6.53 3.25 15.15
C ASN A 140 5.28 2.55 14.58
N ASP A 141 5.49 1.44 13.86
CA ASP A 141 4.37 0.64 13.34
C ASP A 141 3.57 -0.05 14.47
N SER A 142 4.18 -0.23 15.65
CA SER A 142 3.51 -0.70 16.86
C SER A 142 2.43 0.27 17.36
N ASP A 143 2.62 1.57 17.13
CA ASP A 143 1.83 2.64 17.77
C ASP A 143 0.64 3.09 16.89
N VAL A 144 0.55 2.55 15.67
CA VAL A 144 -0.46 2.93 14.68
C VAL A 144 -1.20 1.72 14.12
N SER A 145 -2.48 1.87 13.79
CA SER A 145 -3.19 0.91 12.95
C SER A 145 -3.26 1.41 11.51
N PHE A 146 -2.90 0.56 10.56
CA PHE A 146 -2.89 0.91 9.13
C PHE A 146 -4.30 0.71 8.58
N GLN A 147 -5.06 1.79 8.41
CA GLN A 147 -6.44 1.69 7.95
C GLN A 147 -6.54 1.57 6.42
N LYS A 148 -5.66 2.25 5.69
CA LYS A 148 -5.61 2.18 4.22
C LYS A 148 -4.19 2.32 3.70
N ILE A 149 -3.85 1.54 2.69
CA ILE A 149 -2.62 1.68 1.92
C ILE A 149 -2.94 1.61 0.43
N SER A 150 -2.36 2.52 -0.34
CA SER A 150 -2.36 2.42 -1.81
C SER A 150 -0.93 2.25 -2.31
N THR A 151 -0.75 1.28 -3.19
CA THR A 151 0.56 0.84 -3.66
C THR A 151 0.63 0.80 -5.19
N ARG A 152 1.80 1.12 -5.73
CA ARG A 152 2.17 0.94 -7.14
C ARG A 152 3.09 -0.27 -7.28
N SER A 153 2.69 -1.27 -8.07
CA SER A 153 3.53 -2.43 -8.37
C SER A 153 4.80 -2.02 -9.11
N MET A 154 5.92 -2.70 -8.87
CA MET A 154 7.21 -2.45 -9.52
C MET A 154 7.26 -3.07 -10.92
N THR A 155 6.44 -2.54 -11.84
CA THR A 155 6.31 -3.00 -13.22
C THR A 155 5.67 -1.94 -14.12
N ASN A 156 6.12 -1.90 -15.37
CA ASN A 156 5.50 -1.12 -16.44
C ASN A 156 4.62 -1.96 -17.36
N SER A 157 4.60 -3.30 -17.22
CA SER A 157 3.82 -4.18 -18.09
C SER A 157 2.36 -3.74 -18.21
N ASP A 158 1.85 -3.77 -19.44
CA ASP A 158 0.45 -3.56 -19.81
C ASP A 158 -0.48 -4.70 -19.36
N LYS A 159 0.07 -5.89 -19.13
CA LYS A 159 -0.67 -7.07 -18.64
C LYS A 159 -0.71 -7.18 -17.12
N ALA A 160 0.00 -6.30 -16.40
CA ALA A 160 0.11 -6.37 -14.95
C ALA A 160 -0.81 -5.36 -14.26
N ILE A 161 -1.31 -5.72 -13.06
CA ILE A 161 -2.00 -4.79 -12.18
C ILE A 161 -0.98 -3.75 -11.67
N ARG A 162 -1.17 -2.49 -12.06
CA ARG A 162 -0.27 -1.39 -11.72
C ARG A 162 -0.53 -0.82 -10.32
N ASN A 163 -1.79 -0.56 -9.98
CA ASN A 163 -2.18 0.05 -8.70
C ASN A 163 -3.11 -0.87 -7.90
N ARG A 164 -2.91 -0.92 -6.59
CA ARG A 164 -3.81 -1.60 -5.64
C ARG A 164 -4.07 -0.70 -4.44
N SER A 165 -5.28 -0.74 -3.91
CA SER A 165 -5.64 -0.08 -2.65
C SER A 165 -6.30 -1.09 -1.72
N PHE A 166 -5.86 -1.12 -0.47
CA PHE A 166 -6.36 -2.04 0.55
C PHE A 166 -6.84 -1.24 1.75
N GLU A 167 -7.94 -1.67 2.36
CA GLU A 167 -8.58 -0.98 3.49
C GLU A 167 -9.08 -2.00 4.52
N SER A 168 -8.82 -1.73 5.79
CA SER A 168 -9.20 -2.55 6.95
C SER A 168 -9.27 -1.68 8.21
N SER A 169 -9.77 -2.22 9.32
CA SER A 169 -9.64 -1.58 10.65
C SER A 169 -8.16 -1.50 11.08
N ASP A 170 -7.41 -2.55 10.79
CA ASP A 170 -5.96 -2.62 10.76
C ASP A 170 -5.51 -3.60 9.68
N LEU A 171 -4.60 -3.18 8.81
CA LEU A 171 -4.03 -4.01 7.75
C LEU A 171 -2.92 -4.93 8.27
N LYS A 172 -2.36 -4.66 9.45
CA LYS A 172 -1.40 -5.58 10.07
C LYS A 172 -2.07 -6.94 10.31
N GLY A 173 -1.39 -8.02 9.90
CA GLY A 173 -1.93 -9.39 9.96
C GLY A 173 -2.92 -9.73 8.84
N ALA A 174 -3.83 -8.83 8.47
CA ALA A 174 -4.81 -9.04 7.40
C ALA A 174 -4.19 -8.94 5.99
N PHE A 175 -3.22 -8.04 5.81
CA PHE A 175 -2.57 -7.82 4.53
C PHE A 175 -1.71 -9.03 4.13
N SER A 176 -1.79 -9.41 2.85
CA SER A 176 -0.90 -10.41 2.29
C SER A 176 0.44 -9.76 1.97
N THR A 177 1.48 -10.14 2.70
CA THR A 177 2.84 -9.62 2.48
C THR A 177 3.49 -10.21 1.23
N HIS A 178 2.91 -11.23 0.62
CA HIS A 178 3.44 -11.87 -0.58
C HIS A 178 3.54 -10.86 -1.74
N ALA A 179 4.75 -10.71 -2.27
CA ALA A 179 5.12 -9.72 -3.29
C ALA A 179 4.91 -8.25 -2.86
N ALA A 180 4.70 -7.99 -1.56
CA ALA A 180 4.65 -6.62 -1.03
C ALA A 180 5.96 -5.87 -1.29
N GLY A 181 7.10 -6.59 -1.29
CA GLY A 181 8.41 -6.01 -1.59
C GLY A 181 8.51 -5.39 -2.99
N ARG A 182 7.64 -5.82 -3.92
CA ARG A 182 7.48 -5.24 -5.26
C ARG A 182 6.39 -4.17 -5.33
N SER A 183 5.94 -3.65 -4.21
CA SER A 183 4.84 -2.68 -4.13
C SER A 183 5.34 -1.41 -3.45
N ILE A 184 5.27 -0.28 -4.14
CA ILE A 184 5.69 1.04 -3.66
C ILE A 184 4.50 1.73 -2.98
N PRO A 185 4.51 1.96 -1.67
CA PRO A 185 3.46 2.70 -0.98
C PRO A 185 3.51 4.17 -1.37
N TYR A 186 2.40 4.70 -1.87
CA TYR A 186 2.27 6.13 -2.20
C TYR A 186 1.12 6.81 -1.46
N TYR A 187 0.32 6.08 -0.69
CA TYR A 187 -0.69 6.66 0.18
C TYR A 187 -0.88 5.81 1.42
N LEU A 188 -0.90 6.45 2.58
CA LEU A 188 -1.12 5.83 3.88
C LEU A 188 -2.24 6.56 4.61
N LYS A 189 -3.17 5.82 5.21
CA LYS A 189 -4.11 6.30 6.23
C LYS A 189 -3.91 5.49 7.49
N LEU A 190 -3.58 6.19 8.57
CA LEU A 190 -3.10 5.64 9.82
C LEU A 190 -4.01 6.13 10.94
N ARG A 191 -4.25 5.29 11.94
CA ARG A 191 -4.87 5.72 13.20
C ARG A 191 -3.85 5.60 14.32
N GLN A 192 -3.62 6.70 15.03
CA GLN A 192 -2.73 6.79 16.19
C GLN A 192 -3.56 7.25 17.39
N GLY A 193 -3.96 6.30 18.24
CA GLY A 193 -4.94 6.54 19.29
C GLY A 193 -6.26 7.10 18.72
N PRO A 194 -6.73 8.28 19.16
CA PRO A 194 -7.96 8.90 18.65
C PRO A 194 -7.76 9.62 17.30
N THR A 195 -6.52 9.88 16.90
CA THR A 195 -6.22 10.70 15.71
C THR A 195 -6.10 9.84 14.46
N ILE A 196 -6.51 10.38 13.31
CA ILE A 196 -6.28 9.77 12.00
C ILE A 196 -5.31 10.66 11.24
N LYS A 197 -4.24 10.08 10.70
CA LYS A 197 -3.26 10.76 9.88
C LYS A 197 -3.27 10.17 8.48
N THR A 198 -3.07 11.00 7.46
CA THR A 198 -2.84 10.55 6.09
C THR A 198 -1.55 11.12 5.54
N ILE A 199 -0.76 10.28 4.88
CA ILE A 199 0.48 10.66 4.20
C ILE A 199 0.29 10.34 2.72
N SER A 200 0.40 11.35 1.85
CA SER A 200 0.36 11.16 0.40
C SER A 200 1.76 11.06 -0.20
N GLY A 201 1.85 10.50 -1.40
CA GLY A 201 3.09 10.38 -2.16
C GLY A 201 3.66 11.73 -2.60
N SER A 202 2.87 12.80 -2.54
CA SER A 202 3.32 14.18 -2.74
C SER A 202 3.96 14.80 -1.49
N GLY A 203 4.24 14.01 -0.45
CA GLY A 203 4.82 14.50 0.81
C GLY A 203 3.86 15.37 1.64
N ARG A 204 2.54 15.18 1.49
CA ARG A 204 1.53 15.92 2.27
C ARG A 204 1.12 15.11 3.49
N LEU A 205 1.19 15.74 4.66
CA LEU A 205 0.70 15.20 5.92
C LEU A 205 -0.62 15.89 6.28
N VAL A 206 -1.65 15.09 6.52
CA VAL A 206 -2.95 15.58 7.02
C VAL A 206 -3.30 14.84 8.29
N GLU A 207 -3.77 15.56 9.30
CA GLU A 207 -4.35 14.98 10.51
C GLU A 207 -5.84 15.35 10.57
N ALA A 208 -6.71 14.35 10.68
CA ALA A 208 -8.14 14.57 10.77
C ALA A 208 -8.47 15.16 12.14
N SER A 209 -8.82 16.44 12.15
CA SER A 209 -9.24 17.17 13.34
C SER A 209 -10.29 18.22 12.98
N GLN A 210 -10.89 18.83 14.01
CA GLN A 210 -11.53 20.14 13.84
C GLN A 210 -10.48 21.16 13.39
N ARG A 211 -10.97 22.29 12.84
CA ARG A 211 -10.08 23.40 12.52
C ARG A 211 -9.52 23.98 13.82
N ILE A 212 -8.27 24.43 13.79
CA ILE A 212 -7.54 24.96 14.94
C ILE A 212 -7.06 26.37 14.66
N SER A 213 -6.67 27.09 15.72
CA SER A 213 -6.17 28.45 15.62
C SER A 213 -4.85 28.55 14.84
N PHE A 214 -4.47 29.77 14.48
CA PHE A 214 -3.18 30.05 13.86
C PHE A 214 -1.99 29.56 14.73
N ASP A 215 -1.98 29.89 16.02
CA ASP A 215 -0.86 29.54 16.90
C ASP A 215 -0.77 28.02 17.12
N ASP A 216 -1.92 27.34 17.25
CA ASP A 216 -1.98 25.88 17.35
C ASP A 216 -1.47 25.19 16.07
N ILE A 217 -1.77 25.74 14.88
CA ILE A 217 -1.29 25.16 13.62
C ILE A 217 0.23 25.32 13.49
N ALA A 218 0.79 26.43 13.96
CA ALA A 218 2.21 26.70 13.92
C ALA A 218 2.96 25.77 14.89
N SER A 219 2.46 25.63 16.12
CA SER A 219 2.98 24.69 17.11
C SER A 219 2.91 23.24 16.61
N TRP A 220 1.76 22.82 16.08
CA TRP A 220 1.60 21.48 15.51
C TRP A 220 2.58 21.23 14.34
N SER A 221 2.73 22.19 13.43
CA SER A 221 3.65 22.07 12.29
C SER A 221 5.11 21.94 12.74
N TYR A 222 5.53 22.74 13.73
CA TYR A 222 6.86 22.65 14.32
C TYR A 222 7.10 21.28 14.98
N HIS A 223 6.14 20.78 15.76
CA HIS A 223 6.25 19.45 16.37
C HIS A 223 6.36 18.34 15.33
N GLN A 224 5.58 18.39 14.24
CA GLN A 224 5.72 17.41 13.15
C GLN A 224 7.09 17.48 12.48
N LEU A 225 7.62 18.69 12.26
CA LEU A 225 8.95 18.87 11.69
C LEU A 225 10.05 18.32 12.62
N CYS A 226 9.93 18.56 13.94
CA CYS A 226 10.83 17.98 14.93
C CYS A 226 10.83 16.45 14.88
N LEU A 227 9.65 15.82 14.76
CA LEU A 227 9.54 14.37 14.61
C LEU A 227 10.19 13.88 13.31
N VAL A 228 10.07 14.62 12.20
CA VAL A 228 10.75 14.28 10.95
C VAL A 228 12.27 14.35 11.10
N ARG A 229 12.78 15.40 11.75
CA ARG A 229 14.22 15.58 12.00
C ARG A 229 14.79 14.50 12.92
N GLN A 230 14.03 14.07 13.94
CA GLN A 230 14.40 12.97 14.83
C GLN A 230 14.38 11.62 14.08
N GLY A 231 13.33 11.38 13.29
CA GLY A 231 13.16 10.17 12.49
C GLY A 231 13.23 8.87 13.29
N GLY A 232 13.60 7.78 12.61
CA GLY A 232 14.04 6.54 13.27
C GLY A 232 12.94 5.64 13.85
N GLY A 233 11.66 5.89 13.55
CA GLY A 233 10.59 5.00 13.98
C GLY A 233 10.76 3.56 13.48
N ILE A 234 10.51 2.57 14.34
CA ILE A 234 10.65 1.15 14.03
C ILE A 234 9.54 0.71 13.07
N LYS A 235 9.95 0.12 11.93
CA LYS A 235 9.07 -0.29 10.83
C LYS A 235 9.00 -1.81 10.69
N ASP A 236 7.98 -2.43 11.27
CA ASP A 236 7.76 -3.86 11.07
C ASP A 236 6.87 -4.14 9.86
N PHE A 237 5.88 -3.29 9.61
CA PHE A 237 4.92 -3.43 8.53
C PHE A 237 5.38 -2.74 7.24
N LEU A 238 5.86 -1.49 7.33
CA LEU A 238 6.29 -0.75 6.14
C LEU A 238 7.56 -1.33 5.49
N ASN A 239 8.38 -2.06 6.26
CA ASN A 239 9.53 -2.79 5.74
C ASN A 239 9.15 -3.97 4.84
N TYR A 240 7.86 -4.39 4.81
CA TYR A 240 7.36 -5.35 3.84
C TYR A 240 7.37 -4.84 2.40
N PHE A 241 7.35 -3.52 2.21
CA PHE A 241 7.18 -2.88 0.92
C PHE A 241 8.50 -2.50 0.25
N ALA A 242 8.43 -2.03 -0.99
CA ALA A 242 9.60 -1.53 -1.71
C ALA A 242 10.28 -0.38 -0.95
N GLN A 243 11.61 -0.39 -0.87
CA GLN A 243 12.38 0.55 -0.06
C GLN A 243 12.96 1.68 -0.91
N GLN A 244 12.91 2.91 -0.40
CA GLN A 244 13.45 4.07 -1.12
C GLN A 244 14.98 4.00 -1.20
N LYS A 245 15.54 4.42 -2.35
CA LYS A 245 16.98 4.51 -2.62
C LYS A 245 17.34 5.82 -3.29
N GLU A 246 18.58 6.25 -3.11
CA GLU A 246 19.12 7.43 -3.78
C GLU A 246 19.32 7.16 -5.28
N LEU A 247 18.88 8.11 -6.12
CA LEU A 247 18.93 7.94 -7.58
C LEU A 247 20.37 7.72 -8.08
N ASN A 248 21.35 8.43 -7.51
CA ASN A 248 22.74 8.32 -7.93
C ASN A 248 23.35 6.95 -7.62
N GLU A 249 22.95 6.32 -6.51
CA GLU A 249 23.37 4.96 -6.17
C GLU A 249 22.78 3.94 -7.17
N VAL A 250 21.50 4.06 -7.49
CA VAL A 250 20.84 3.16 -8.46
C VAL A 250 21.43 3.32 -9.86
N MET A 251 21.63 4.55 -10.32
CA MET A 251 22.20 4.85 -11.65
C MET A 251 23.67 4.42 -11.79
N ALA A 252 24.39 4.19 -10.68
CA ALA A 252 25.73 3.61 -10.70
C ALA A 252 25.70 2.08 -10.93
N LEU A 253 24.58 1.42 -10.64
CA LEU A 253 24.41 -0.03 -10.73
C LEU A 253 23.70 -0.48 -12.01
N THR A 254 22.77 0.32 -12.54
CA THR A 254 21.90 -0.07 -13.66
C THR A 254 21.46 1.13 -14.50
N LEU A 255 21.06 0.87 -15.75
CA LEU A 255 20.48 1.87 -16.66
C LEU A 255 18.95 1.77 -16.74
N PRO A 256 18.24 2.88 -17.01
CA PRO A 256 16.83 2.87 -17.37
C PRO A 256 16.56 2.02 -18.61
N ASN A 257 15.45 1.28 -18.66
CA ASN A 257 15.09 0.44 -19.82
C ASN A 257 13.67 0.64 -20.36
N ALA A 258 12.73 1.14 -19.56
CA ALA A 258 11.39 1.44 -20.04
C ALA A 258 10.76 2.60 -19.27
N LEU A 259 9.95 3.37 -19.99
CA LEU A 259 9.14 4.46 -19.49
C LEU A 259 7.67 4.09 -19.63
N LEU A 260 6.88 4.44 -18.62
CA LEU A 260 5.43 4.46 -18.69
C LEU A 260 4.92 5.82 -18.22
N ILE A 261 3.97 6.40 -18.95
CA ILE A 261 3.21 7.56 -18.50
C ILE A 261 1.95 7.02 -17.82
N GLU A 262 1.66 7.47 -16.60
CA GLU A 262 0.50 7.04 -15.82
C GLU A 262 -0.77 7.73 -16.36
N SER A 263 -1.18 7.31 -17.57
CA SER A 263 -2.21 7.96 -18.38
C SER A 263 -3.56 8.08 -17.68
N THR A 264 -3.96 7.07 -16.88
CA THR A 264 -5.20 7.10 -16.10
C THR A 264 -5.19 8.21 -15.06
N ALA A 265 -4.13 8.31 -14.25
CA ALA A 265 -4.02 9.36 -13.23
C ALA A 265 -3.95 10.76 -13.85
N LEU A 266 -3.28 10.88 -15.01
CA LEU A 266 -3.25 12.11 -15.79
C LEU A 266 -4.64 12.50 -16.31
N TYR A 267 -5.40 11.54 -16.84
CA TYR A 267 -6.76 11.73 -17.33
C TYR A 267 -7.71 12.18 -16.20
N GLU A 268 -7.73 11.44 -15.09
CA GLU A 268 -8.55 11.77 -13.92
C GLU A 268 -8.26 13.18 -13.39
N LYS A 269 -6.97 13.56 -13.37
CA LYS A 269 -6.56 14.90 -12.95
C LYS A 269 -7.07 15.99 -13.91
N ILE A 270 -6.98 15.75 -15.21
CA ILE A 270 -7.47 16.69 -16.23
C ILE A 270 -8.99 16.85 -16.15
N GLU A 271 -9.73 15.76 -16.01
CA GLU A 271 -11.19 15.81 -15.92
C GLU A 271 -11.68 16.44 -14.62
N SER A 272 -11.15 16.01 -13.47
CA SER A 272 -11.60 16.51 -12.15
C SER A 272 -11.37 18.01 -11.95
N GLU A 273 -10.39 18.59 -12.63
CA GLU A 273 -10.10 20.02 -12.60
C GLU A 273 -10.62 20.77 -13.84
N GLY A 274 -11.35 20.11 -14.74
CA GLY A 274 -11.90 20.71 -15.95
C GLY A 274 -10.83 21.30 -16.87
N LEU A 275 -9.62 20.74 -16.87
CA LEU A 275 -8.48 21.27 -17.61
C LEU A 275 -8.63 21.00 -19.10
N ARG A 276 -8.17 21.94 -19.93
CA ARG A 276 -8.15 21.79 -21.39
C ARG A 276 -6.73 21.69 -21.90
N ILE A 277 -6.53 20.84 -22.91
CA ILE A 277 -5.24 20.72 -23.61
C ILE A 277 -5.33 21.42 -24.96
N LYS A 278 -4.36 22.28 -25.25
CA LYS A 278 -4.23 22.99 -26.54
C LYS A 278 -2.85 22.83 -27.17
N TYR A 279 -2.76 23.22 -28.43
CA TYR A 279 -1.52 23.33 -29.20
C TYR A 279 -1.59 24.53 -30.14
N LYS A 280 -0.43 25.05 -30.56
CA LYS A 280 -0.35 26.15 -31.53
C LYS A 280 -0.32 25.65 -32.97
N LEU A 281 -1.08 26.30 -33.83
CA LEU A 281 -1.04 26.14 -35.28
C LEU A 281 0.15 26.93 -35.89
N PRO A 282 0.54 26.67 -37.16
CA PRO A 282 1.66 27.38 -37.80
C PRO A 282 1.47 28.89 -37.93
N ASP A 283 0.23 29.36 -38.00
CA ASP A 283 -0.19 30.77 -37.99
C ASP A 283 -0.14 31.41 -36.58
N GLY A 284 0.10 30.61 -35.54
CA GLY A 284 0.20 31.05 -34.15
C GLY A 284 -1.10 30.94 -33.35
N GLU A 285 -2.22 30.54 -33.98
CA GLU A 285 -3.51 30.39 -33.34
C GLU A 285 -3.55 29.19 -32.37
N ASP A 286 -4.31 29.32 -31.30
CA ASP A 286 -4.52 28.26 -30.32
C ASP A 286 -5.63 27.31 -30.75
N CYS A 287 -5.33 26.02 -30.85
CA CYS A 287 -6.29 24.97 -31.14
C CYS A 287 -6.42 24.00 -29.96
N TYR A 288 -7.64 23.81 -29.46
CA TYR A 288 -7.93 22.86 -28.39
C TYR A 288 -8.07 21.44 -28.93
N LEU A 289 -7.59 20.45 -28.18
CA LEU A 289 -7.83 19.05 -28.51
C LEU A 289 -9.31 18.72 -28.32
N SER A 290 -9.95 18.24 -29.39
CA SER A 290 -11.28 17.63 -29.27
C SER A 290 -11.19 16.33 -28.47
N GLU A 291 -12.31 15.89 -27.90
CA GLU A 291 -12.41 14.65 -27.11
C GLU A 291 -11.84 13.44 -27.87
N LYS A 292 -12.14 13.32 -29.17
CA LYS A 292 -11.58 12.26 -30.04
C LYS A 292 -10.06 12.32 -30.15
N LYS A 293 -9.46 13.53 -30.23
CA LYS A 293 -7.99 13.69 -30.26
C LYS A 293 -7.38 13.43 -28.88
N LEU A 294 -8.06 13.85 -27.82
CA LEU A 294 -7.66 13.62 -26.44
C LEU A 294 -7.61 12.12 -26.12
N ASN A 295 -8.66 11.37 -26.46
CA ASN A 295 -8.69 9.91 -26.29
C ASN A 295 -7.57 9.20 -27.08
N LYS A 296 -7.30 9.65 -28.31
CA LYS A 296 -6.15 9.15 -29.10
C LYS A 296 -4.80 9.47 -28.46
N LEU A 297 -4.66 10.63 -27.82
CA LEU A 297 -3.46 10.98 -27.07
C LEU A 297 -3.29 10.03 -25.89
N PHE A 298 -4.32 9.84 -25.07
CA PHE A 298 -4.24 8.96 -23.90
C PHE A 298 -3.95 7.50 -24.25
N GLN A 299 -4.56 6.97 -25.32
CA GLN A 299 -4.23 5.64 -25.86
C GLN A 299 -2.76 5.50 -26.27
N LYS A 300 -2.12 6.58 -26.75
CA LYS A 300 -0.68 6.58 -27.01
C LYS A 300 0.11 6.63 -25.71
N LEU A 301 -0.27 7.50 -24.76
CA LEU A 301 0.45 7.65 -23.49
C LEU A 301 0.41 6.40 -22.61
N GLU A 302 -0.63 5.57 -22.72
CA GLU A 302 -0.79 4.32 -21.97
C GLU A 302 0.25 3.23 -22.32
N LYS A 303 0.87 3.35 -23.51
CA LYS A 303 1.88 2.41 -23.96
C LYS A 303 3.17 2.50 -23.14
N VAL A 304 3.85 1.37 -23.03
CA VAL A 304 5.21 1.28 -22.49
C VAL A 304 6.19 1.64 -23.60
N TYR A 305 7.12 2.54 -23.30
CA TYR A 305 8.16 2.98 -24.23
C TYR A 305 9.50 2.41 -23.81
N GLU A 306 10.17 1.71 -24.72
CA GLU A 306 11.53 1.20 -24.48
C GLU A 306 12.54 2.35 -24.51
N ILE A 307 13.49 2.31 -23.57
CA ILE A 307 14.59 3.27 -23.44
C ILE A 307 15.86 2.58 -23.95
N ARG A 308 16.50 3.17 -24.94
CA ARG A 308 17.79 2.71 -25.48
C ARG A 308 18.94 3.08 -24.51
N ASN A 309 20.10 2.46 -24.70
CA ASN A 309 21.27 2.71 -23.84
C ASN A 309 21.76 4.18 -23.87
N ASP A 310 21.48 4.92 -24.95
CA ASP A 310 21.75 6.36 -25.08
C ASP A 310 20.65 7.25 -24.45
N LEU A 311 19.73 6.65 -23.70
CA LEU A 311 18.57 7.26 -23.05
C LEU A 311 17.50 7.80 -24.01
N THR A 312 17.58 7.52 -25.32
CA THR A 312 16.53 7.89 -26.27
C THR A 312 15.38 6.87 -26.28
N LEU A 313 14.19 7.30 -26.71
CA LEU A 313 13.01 6.44 -26.84
C LEU A 313 12.46 6.48 -28.26
N ASP A 314 12.13 5.31 -28.80
CA ASP A 314 11.39 5.19 -30.05
C ASP A 314 9.89 5.30 -29.73
N SER A 315 9.31 6.49 -29.92
CA SER A 315 8.08 6.84 -29.21
C SER A 315 7.04 7.56 -30.07
N ALA A 316 5.77 7.25 -29.78
CA ALA A 316 4.62 7.97 -30.30
C ALA A 316 4.46 9.39 -29.70
N ILE A 317 5.33 9.75 -28.75
CA ILE A 317 5.48 11.10 -28.16
C ILE A 317 6.60 11.91 -28.85
N GLY A 318 6.96 11.54 -30.08
CA GLY A 318 7.94 12.24 -30.90
C GLY A 318 9.37 11.87 -30.54
N SER A 319 10.32 12.73 -30.92
CA SER A 319 11.71 12.58 -30.46
C SER A 319 11.72 12.78 -28.95
N ALA A 320 12.11 11.73 -28.23
CA ALA A 320 12.08 11.71 -26.77
C ALA A 320 13.38 11.12 -26.20
N LYS A 321 13.82 11.66 -25.07
CA LYS A 321 14.95 11.13 -24.28
C LYS A 321 14.71 11.28 -22.79
N ILE A 322 15.28 10.39 -21.99
CA ILE A 322 15.38 10.57 -20.54
C ILE A 322 16.48 11.59 -20.23
N LYS A 323 16.14 12.60 -19.44
CA LYS A 323 17.06 13.61 -18.94
C LYS A 323 17.33 13.34 -17.46
N ARG A 324 18.61 13.09 -17.15
CA ARG A 324 19.11 12.97 -15.78
C ARG A 324 19.37 14.37 -15.19
N ASN A 325 18.75 14.64 -14.05
CA ASN A 325 19.09 15.77 -13.18
C ASN A 325 19.79 15.24 -11.92
N ASN A 326 20.22 16.11 -11.00
CA ASN A 326 21.00 15.70 -9.83
C ASN A 326 20.26 14.67 -8.93
N LYS A 327 18.95 14.86 -8.72
CA LYS A 327 18.11 14.01 -7.86
C LYS A 327 16.93 13.33 -8.59
N THR A 328 16.67 13.68 -9.85
CA THR A 328 15.45 13.24 -10.56
C THR A 328 15.75 12.76 -11.98
N LEU A 329 14.89 11.88 -12.48
CA LEU A 329 14.82 11.52 -13.90
C LEU A 329 13.59 12.18 -14.52
N THR A 330 13.77 12.85 -15.65
CA THR A 330 12.69 13.53 -16.40
C THR A 330 12.70 13.07 -17.86
N ILE A 331 11.68 13.44 -18.62
CA ILE A 331 11.59 13.13 -20.07
C ILE A 331 11.68 14.45 -20.83
N GLU A 332 12.40 14.47 -21.93
CA GLU A 332 12.32 15.56 -22.90
C GLU A 332 11.66 15.00 -24.16
N SER A 333 10.49 15.52 -24.52
CA SER A 333 9.69 15.07 -25.67
C SER A 333 9.21 16.25 -26.50
N THR A 334 9.35 16.15 -27.82
CA THR A 334 8.89 17.21 -28.73
C THR A 334 7.37 17.37 -28.74
N ILE A 335 6.61 16.28 -28.65
CA ILE A 335 5.14 16.35 -28.62
C ILE A 335 4.64 16.86 -27.27
N LEU A 336 5.15 16.31 -26.16
CA LEU A 336 4.69 16.72 -24.82
C LEU A 336 5.04 18.18 -24.49
N ARG A 337 6.08 18.74 -25.11
CA ARG A 337 6.41 20.17 -25.03
C ARG A 337 5.50 21.07 -25.86
N ARG A 338 4.99 20.58 -27.00
CA ARG A 338 4.09 21.33 -27.88
C ARG A 338 2.67 21.43 -27.34
N LEU A 339 2.22 20.37 -26.67
CA LEU A 339 0.93 20.35 -26.00
C LEU A 339 1.00 21.17 -24.71
N LYS A 340 -0.05 21.96 -24.45
CA LYS A 340 -0.16 22.81 -23.27
C LYS A 340 -1.44 22.53 -22.51
N VAL A 341 -1.33 22.37 -21.20
CA VAL A 341 -2.45 22.27 -20.27
C VAL A 341 -2.78 23.67 -19.76
N VAL A 342 -4.05 24.05 -19.86
CA VAL A 342 -4.57 25.32 -19.35
C VAL A 342 -5.21 25.07 -17.98
N SER A 343 -4.70 25.74 -16.95
CA SER A 343 -5.22 25.70 -15.58
C SER A 343 -5.30 27.12 -15.04
N ASN A 344 -6.50 27.56 -14.66
CA ASN A 344 -6.76 28.91 -14.12
C ASN A 344 -6.13 30.04 -14.95
N GLY A 345 -6.31 30.00 -16.29
CA GLY A 345 -5.77 31.00 -17.21
C GLY A 345 -4.26 30.88 -17.49
N LYS A 346 -3.52 30.04 -16.77
CA LYS A 346 -2.10 29.80 -17.00
C LYS A 346 -1.84 28.56 -17.83
N GLU A 347 -0.85 28.66 -18.70
CA GLU A 347 -0.41 27.58 -19.56
C GLU A 347 0.85 26.92 -19.01
N SER A 348 0.86 25.59 -18.97
CA SER A 348 2.08 24.81 -18.77
C SER A 348 2.18 23.73 -19.84
N THR A 349 3.39 23.31 -20.21
CA THR A 349 3.52 22.20 -21.16
C THR A 349 2.98 20.91 -20.53
N LEU A 350 2.40 20.02 -21.33
CA LEU A 350 1.93 18.71 -20.86
C LEU A 350 3.07 17.92 -20.22
N GLN A 351 4.29 18.06 -20.76
CA GLN A 351 5.51 17.51 -20.16
C GLN A 351 5.70 17.98 -18.70
N SER A 352 5.67 19.29 -18.46
CA SER A 352 5.87 19.84 -17.11
C SER A 352 4.73 19.43 -16.18
N PHE A 353 3.50 19.38 -16.70
CA PHE A 353 2.33 18.93 -15.95
C PHE A 353 2.46 17.47 -15.50
N ILE A 354 2.94 16.57 -16.36
CA ILE A 354 3.22 15.17 -16.02
C ILE A 354 4.26 15.05 -14.90
N PHE A 355 5.37 15.81 -14.98
CA PHE A 355 6.45 15.72 -13.98
C PHE A 355 6.04 16.22 -12.61
N LYS A 356 5.43 17.41 -12.56
CA LYS A 356 4.99 18.03 -11.31
C LYS A 356 4.01 17.17 -10.53
N ASN A 357 3.18 16.41 -11.23
CA ASN A 357 2.21 15.52 -10.60
C ASN A 357 2.72 14.08 -10.44
N GLY A 358 3.95 13.77 -10.89
CA GLY A 358 4.55 12.44 -10.79
C GLY A 358 3.85 11.37 -11.64
N PHE A 359 3.20 11.75 -12.75
CA PHE A 359 2.41 10.85 -13.61
C PHE A 359 3.26 10.04 -14.59
N TYR A 360 4.37 9.49 -14.12
CA TYR A 360 5.23 8.63 -14.91
C TYR A 360 6.07 7.71 -14.02
N SER A 361 6.52 6.63 -14.61
CA SER A 361 7.38 5.65 -13.97
C SER A 361 8.44 5.14 -14.94
N ILE A 362 9.62 4.83 -14.40
CA ILE A 362 10.75 4.33 -15.18
C ILE A 362 11.27 3.05 -14.51
N THR A 363 11.39 1.97 -15.29
CA THR A 363 12.06 0.73 -14.84
C THR A 363 13.51 0.72 -15.29
N PHE A 364 14.30 -0.13 -14.65
CA PHE A 364 15.73 -0.30 -14.93
C PHE A 364 16.02 -1.70 -15.47
N GLN A 365 17.18 -1.85 -16.12
CA GLN A 365 17.70 -3.14 -16.59
C GLN A 365 17.81 -4.16 -15.47
N ASP A 366 18.26 -3.73 -14.28
CA ASP A 366 18.08 -4.49 -13.05
C ASP A 366 16.63 -4.39 -12.56
N PRO A 367 15.84 -5.48 -12.61
CA PRO A 367 14.41 -5.48 -12.32
C PRO A 367 14.08 -5.30 -10.83
N ARG A 368 15.10 -5.19 -9.97
CA ARG A 368 14.94 -4.83 -8.56
C ARG A 368 14.62 -3.36 -8.38
N TYR A 369 14.91 -2.49 -9.36
CA TYR A 369 14.72 -1.05 -9.20
C TYR A 369 13.59 -0.49 -10.05
N MET A 370 12.91 0.53 -9.52
CA MET A 370 11.95 1.35 -10.27
C MET A 370 12.00 2.79 -9.76
N TYR A 371 11.83 3.75 -10.66
CA TYR A 371 11.68 5.16 -10.34
C TYR A 371 10.20 5.55 -10.46
N PHE A 372 9.66 6.17 -9.42
CA PHE A 372 8.27 6.57 -9.33
C PHE A 372 8.12 7.78 -8.40
N MET A 373 7.23 8.73 -8.73
CA MET A 373 6.96 9.93 -7.91
C MET A 373 8.23 10.66 -7.41
N GLY A 374 9.23 10.83 -8.28
CA GLY A 374 10.45 11.59 -7.94
C GLY A 374 11.54 10.80 -7.22
N ASN A 375 11.33 9.52 -6.90
CA ASN A 375 12.25 8.72 -6.08
C ASN A 375 12.53 7.35 -6.71
N CYS A 376 13.69 6.77 -6.37
CA CYS A 376 14.01 5.37 -6.71
C CYS A 376 13.58 4.44 -5.59
N PHE A 377 13.14 3.24 -5.96
CA PHE A 377 12.73 2.18 -5.04
C PHE A 377 13.41 0.86 -5.41
N GLU A 378 13.78 0.08 -4.41
CA GLU A 378 14.34 -1.27 -4.49
C GLU A 378 13.32 -2.31 -4.01
N ASP A 379 13.25 -3.42 -4.73
CA ASP A 379 12.46 -4.60 -4.40
C ASP A 379 12.97 -5.24 -3.10
N ALA A 380 12.12 -5.26 -2.08
CA ALA A 380 12.42 -5.85 -0.77
C ALA A 380 11.95 -7.32 -0.62
N SER A 381 11.49 -7.94 -1.71
CA SER A 381 10.81 -9.25 -1.67
C SER A 381 11.73 -10.38 -1.16
N GLY A 382 11.11 -11.37 -0.51
CA GLY A 382 11.78 -12.55 0.02
C GLY A 382 12.43 -12.36 1.40
N ILE A 383 13.05 -11.21 1.68
CA ILE A 383 13.57 -10.95 3.04
C ILE A 383 12.47 -10.39 3.93
N SER A 384 11.65 -9.49 3.38
CA SER A 384 10.72 -8.73 4.18
C SER A 384 9.60 -9.62 4.76
N GLU A 385 9.08 -10.58 3.99
CA GLU A 385 7.95 -11.45 4.36
C GLU A 385 8.25 -12.47 5.48
N ILE A 386 9.51 -12.64 5.86
CA ILE A 386 9.96 -13.67 6.80
C ILE A 386 9.22 -13.61 8.13
N ASN A 387 9.03 -12.43 8.72
CA ASN A 387 8.38 -12.29 10.02
C ASN A 387 6.89 -12.72 9.95
N SER A 388 6.16 -12.24 8.94
CA SER A 388 4.78 -12.63 8.65
C SER A 388 4.63 -14.15 8.50
N ILE A 389 5.59 -14.81 7.84
CA ILE A 389 5.60 -16.27 7.72
C ILE A 389 5.91 -16.97 9.06
N LEU A 390 6.78 -16.40 9.89
CA LEU A 390 7.04 -16.93 11.23
C LEU A 390 5.85 -16.76 12.18
N GLU A 391 4.98 -15.79 11.95
CA GLU A 391 3.75 -15.57 12.72
C GLU A 391 2.69 -16.66 12.46
N ILE A 392 2.55 -17.14 11.21
CA ILE A 392 1.58 -18.19 10.88
C ILE A 392 2.00 -19.58 11.39
N LEU A 393 3.27 -19.77 11.72
CA LEU A 393 3.78 -21.00 12.35
C LEU A 393 3.38 -21.00 13.83
N MET A 394 2.44 -21.88 14.19
CA MET A 394 1.94 -22.07 15.56
C MET A 394 2.48 -23.38 16.12
N PRO A 395 3.47 -23.36 17.02
CA PRO A 395 3.96 -24.57 17.66
C PRO A 395 2.87 -25.22 18.50
N VAL A 396 2.71 -26.53 18.38
CA VAL A 396 1.77 -27.30 19.18
C VAL A 396 2.48 -28.40 19.96
N ASP A 397 2.10 -28.56 21.22
CA ASP A 397 2.65 -29.62 22.06
C ASP A 397 2.33 -31.02 21.49
N ASN A 398 3.24 -31.97 21.71
CA ASN A 398 3.18 -33.34 21.19
C ASN A 398 3.30 -33.50 19.66
N MET A 399 3.47 -32.42 18.89
CA MET A 399 3.74 -32.51 17.45
C MET A 399 4.98 -33.36 17.12
N ASP A 400 6.02 -33.26 17.96
CA ASP A 400 7.26 -34.05 17.85
C ASP A 400 7.07 -35.55 18.12
N LYS A 401 5.97 -35.95 18.77
CA LYS A 401 5.65 -37.34 19.10
C LYS A 401 4.81 -38.02 18.02
N VAL A 402 4.43 -37.30 16.96
CA VAL A 402 3.62 -37.86 15.88
C VAL A 402 4.46 -38.84 15.05
N LEU A 403 4.04 -40.10 14.98
CA LEU A 403 4.76 -41.18 14.31
C LEU A 403 4.17 -41.54 12.94
N SER A 404 2.96 -41.07 12.64
CA SER A 404 2.26 -41.36 11.40
C SER A 404 1.16 -40.34 11.13
N GLU A 405 0.66 -40.28 9.90
CA GLU A 405 -0.47 -39.40 9.56
C GLU A 405 -1.76 -39.88 10.24
N LYS A 406 -2.03 -41.19 10.11
CA LYS A 406 -3.33 -41.81 10.39
C LYS A 406 -3.26 -43.00 11.35
N GLY A 407 -2.06 -43.52 11.60
CA GLY A 407 -1.84 -44.71 12.40
C GLY A 407 -2.20 -46.01 11.70
N THR A 408 -2.40 -47.05 12.49
CA THR A 408 -2.84 -48.37 12.05
C THR A 408 -4.30 -48.60 12.41
N PHE A 409 -5.04 -49.25 11.51
CA PHE A 409 -6.47 -49.47 11.68
C PHE A 409 -6.80 -50.95 11.84
N THR A 410 -7.80 -51.23 12.66
CA THR A 410 -8.48 -52.53 12.73
C THR A 410 -9.97 -52.33 12.52
N LYS A 411 -10.71 -53.41 12.20
CA LYS A 411 -12.18 -53.36 12.10
C LYS A 411 -12.86 -52.93 13.41
N LEU A 412 -12.18 -53.04 14.55
CA LEU A 412 -12.68 -52.65 15.87
C LEU A 412 -12.28 -51.23 16.27
N SER A 413 -11.38 -50.57 15.53
CA SER A 413 -10.91 -49.22 15.84
C SER A 413 -12.09 -48.24 15.87
N THR A 414 -12.23 -47.49 16.96
CA THR A 414 -13.25 -46.44 17.17
C THR A 414 -12.66 -45.03 17.19
N LYS A 415 -11.34 -44.93 17.36
CA LYS A 415 -10.53 -43.71 17.33
C LYS A 415 -9.30 -43.91 16.44
N PHE A 416 -8.70 -42.81 15.99
CA PHE A 416 -7.38 -42.84 15.36
C PHE A 416 -6.32 -43.32 16.36
N SER A 417 -5.19 -43.83 15.86
CA SER A 417 -4.14 -44.34 16.75
C SER A 417 -3.53 -43.20 17.55
N THR A 418 -3.30 -43.44 18.84
CA THR A 418 -2.56 -42.49 19.69
C THR A 418 -1.19 -42.19 19.08
N GLY A 419 -0.84 -40.90 18.97
CA GLY A 419 0.40 -40.47 18.34
C GLY A 419 0.33 -40.41 16.80
N SER A 420 -0.86 -40.50 16.20
CA SER A 420 -1.08 -40.10 14.81
C SER A 420 -1.42 -38.61 14.70
N MET A 421 -1.23 -38.02 13.52
CA MET A 421 -1.57 -36.60 13.29
C MET A 421 -3.07 -36.35 13.47
N PHE A 422 -3.91 -37.27 13.01
CA PHE A 422 -5.37 -37.17 13.14
C PHE A 422 -5.80 -37.20 14.61
N ASP A 423 -5.20 -38.05 15.44
CA ASP A 423 -5.43 -38.08 16.89
C ASP A 423 -5.01 -36.76 17.57
N LEU A 424 -3.84 -36.21 17.20
CA LEU A 424 -3.37 -34.93 17.72
C LEU A 424 -4.30 -33.77 17.33
N VAL A 425 -4.75 -33.71 16.07
CA VAL A 425 -5.68 -32.67 15.60
C VAL A 425 -7.01 -32.74 16.34
N GLU A 426 -7.55 -33.93 16.57
CA GLU A 426 -8.77 -34.12 17.37
C GLU A 426 -8.60 -33.65 18.81
N GLU A 427 -7.41 -33.84 19.41
CA GLU A 427 -7.11 -33.37 20.77
C GLU A 427 -6.96 -31.84 20.84
N ILE A 428 -6.30 -31.22 19.86
CA ILE A 428 -6.18 -29.75 19.74
C ILE A 428 -7.57 -29.12 19.67
N HIS A 429 -8.45 -29.70 18.85
CA HIS A 429 -9.78 -29.17 18.57
C HIS A 429 -10.88 -29.78 19.46
N LYS A 430 -10.54 -30.50 20.54
CA LYS A 430 -11.51 -31.21 21.38
C LYS A 430 -12.61 -30.32 21.96
N ASN A 431 -12.34 -29.02 22.08
CA ASN A 431 -13.26 -28.02 22.62
C ASN A 431 -14.21 -27.44 21.55
N ASP A 432 -13.95 -27.65 20.26
CA ASP A 432 -14.82 -27.18 19.17
C ASP A 432 -16.18 -27.86 19.21
N ASP A 433 -17.25 -27.16 18.83
CA ASP A 433 -18.62 -27.65 18.91
C ASP A 433 -18.89 -28.83 17.98
N TYR A 434 -18.29 -28.79 16.79
CA TYR A 434 -18.39 -29.81 15.75
C TYR A 434 -17.01 -30.15 15.21
N ILE A 435 -16.76 -31.45 15.01
CA ILE A 435 -15.54 -31.96 14.39
C ILE A 435 -15.96 -33.05 13.39
N PHE A 436 -15.57 -32.88 12.13
CA PHE A 436 -15.81 -33.83 11.05
C PHE A 436 -14.48 -34.29 10.44
N CYS A 437 -14.35 -35.58 10.17
CA CYS A 437 -13.29 -36.16 9.37
C CYS A 437 -13.81 -36.36 7.94
N ASP A 438 -13.43 -35.47 7.02
CA ASP A 438 -13.85 -35.50 5.62
C ASP A 438 -12.83 -36.15 4.68
N ASP A 439 -11.70 -36.65 5.22
CA ASP A 439 -10.71 -37.44 4.47
C ASP A 439 -11.34 -38.56 3.61
N LEU A 440 -10.68 -38.86 2.48
CA LEU A 440 -10.98 -39.88 1.45
C LEU A 440 -11.98 -39.47 0.34
N GLY A 441 -11.44 -38.95 -0.77
CA GLY A 441 -12.13 -38.75 -2.06
C GLY A 441 -13.12 -37.58 -2.05
N ASN A 442 -12.85 -36.55 -2.87
CA ASN A 442 -13.62 -35.30 -2.98
C ASN A 442 -13.76 -34.55 -1.63
N GLU A 443 -12.73 -34.65 -0.78
CA GLU A 443 -12.65 -33.91 0.48
C GLU A 443 -12.49 -32.40 0.29
N TRP A 444 -13.04 -31.64 1.24
CA TRP A 444 -12.76 -30.21 1.39
C TRP A 444 -11.53 -30.02 2.30
N ALA A 445 -11.38 -30.86 3.32
CA ALA A 445 -10.21 -30.92 4.20
C ALA A 445 -10.14 -32.29 4.87
N ASP A 446 -9.05 -32.61 5.56
CA ASP A 446 -8.99 -33.83 6.37
C ASP A 446 -9.95 -33.72 7.56
N HIS A 447 -9.88 -32.59 8.26
CA HIS A 447 -10.83 -32.22 9.30
C HIS A 447 -11.48 -30.87 9.03
N ILE A 448 -12.77 -30.79 9.39
CA ILE A 448 -13.54 -29.55 9.40
C ILE A 448 -14.06 -29.35 10.81
N THR A 449 -13.79 -28.20 11.41
CA THR A 449 -14.27 -27.88 12.77
C THR A 449 -15.02 -26.57 12.81
N PHE A 450 -16.02 -26.50 13.71
CA PHE A 450 -16.77 -25.28 13.98
C PHE A 450 -16.73 -24.96 15.46
N ASN A 451 -16.50 -23.68 15.77
CA ASN A 451 -16.45 -23.19 17.13
C ASN A 451 -17.24 -21.88 17.22
N LYS A 452 -18.35 -21.90 17.96
CA LYS A 452 -19.24 -20.74 18.11
C LYS A 452 -18.66 -19.71 19.09
N GLN A 453 -17.88 -20.15 20.08
CA GLN A 453 -17.26 -19.26 21.04
C GLN A 453 -16.23 -18.33 20.37
N ASP A 454 -15.41 -18.89 19.49
CA ASP A 454 -14.42 -18.15 18.70
C ASP A 454 -15.00 -17.61 17.39
N SER A 455 -16.27 -17.94 17.07
CA SER A 455 -16.91 -17.63 15.80
C SER A 455 -16.03 -18.01 14.61
N CYS A 456 -15.65 -19.29 14.54
CA CYS A 456 -14.71 -19.74 13.51
C CYS A 456 -15.07 -21.08 12.86
N ILE A 457 -14.67 -21.19 11.59
CA ILE A 457 -14.71 -22.41 10.80
C ILE A 457 -13.27 -22.74 10.39
N SER A 458 -12.80 -23.95 10.70
CA SER A 458 -11.44 -24.37 10.38
C SER A 458 -11.43 -25.54 9.39
N PHE A 459 -10.67 -25.39 8.31
CA PHE A 459 -10.31 -26.47 7.38
C PHE A 459 -8.88 -26.90 7.68
N ILE A 460 -8.67 -28.17 8.01
CA ILE A 460 -7.39 -28.67 8.51
C ILE A 460 -6.88 -29.75 7.56
N HIS A 461 -5.66 -29.56 7.05
CA HIS A 461 -4.95 -30.50 6.19
C HIS A 461 -3.73 -31.04 6.94
N SER A 462 -3.69 -32.35 7.14
CA SER A 462 -2.76 -33.04 8.01
C SER A 462 -1.75 -33.84 7.21
N LYS A 463 -0.46 -33.59 7.44
CA LYS A 463 0.61 -34.32 6.77
C LYS A 463 1.71 -34.71 7.74
N HIS A 464 2.04 -36.00 7.76
CA HIS A 464 3.16 -36.52 8.53
C HIS A 464 4.39 -36.76 7.64
N GLY A 465 5.57 -36.57 8.23
CA GLY A 465 6.84 -36.94 7.63
C GLY A 465 7.99 -36.82 8.62
N SER A 466 9.14 -37.41 8.26
CA SER A 466 10.42 -37.13 8.89
C SER A 466 10.71 -35.63 8.90
N LYS A 467 11.24 -35.13 10.02
CA LYS A 467 11.66 -33.72 10.15
C LYS A 467 12.60 -33.35 9.02
N THR A 468 12.24 -32.30 8.29
CA THR A 468 13.01 -31.87 7.14
C THR A 468 12.66 -30.43 6.78
N THR A 469 13.66 -29.69 6.33
CA THR A 469 13.48 -28.41 5.63
C THR A 469 13.18 -28.63 4.13
N SER A 470 13.03 -29.88 3.68
CA SER A 470 12.68 -30.21 2.29
C SER A 470 11.25 -29.78 1.95
N ALA A 471 11.13 -29.13 0.80
CA ALA A 471 9.92 -28.49 0.30
C ALA A 471 8.85 -29.44 -0.24
N SER A 472 9.19 -30.69 -0.59
CA SER A 472 8.28 -31.57 -1.36
C SER A 472 6.99 -31.94 -0.61
N LYS A 473 7.11 -32.42 0.64
CA LYS A 473 5.93 -32.78 1.45
C LYS A 473 5.06 -31.58 1.80
N LEU A 474 5.68 -30.41 1.96
CA LEU A 474 4.96 -29.17 2.19
C LEU A 474 4.22 -28.73 0.93
N HIS A 475 4.85 -28.82 -0.24
CA HIS A 475 4.22 -28.49 -1.51
C HIS A 475 2.96 -29.33 -1.75
N ASP A 476 2.99 -30.62 -1.44
CA ASP A 476 1.83 -31.51 -1.58
C ASP A 476 0.65 -31.07 -0.71
N VAL A 477 0.89 -30.81 0.58
CA VAL A 477 -0.19 -30.41 1.50
C VAL A 477 -0.68 -28.99 1.23
N VAL A 478 0.21 -28.07 0.82
CA VAL A 478 -0.17 -26.72 0.38
C VAL A 478 -1.02 -26.79 -0.89
N GLY A 479 -0.66 -27.62 -1.86
CA GLY A 479 -1.45 -27.84 -3.07
C GLY A 479 -2.86 -28.34 -2.77
N GLN A 480 -2.99 -29.26 -1.81
CA GLN A 480 -4.31 -29.74 -1.33
C GLN A 480 -5.12 -28.63 -0.67
N ALA A 481 -4.49 -27.85 0.21
CA ALA A 481 -5.15 -26.74 0.89
C ALA A 481 -5.63 -25.67 -0.08
N ILE A 482 -4.76 -25.21 -1.00
CA ILE A 482 -5.07 -24.18 -2.00
C ILE A 482 -6.22 -24.62 -2.90
N LYS A 483 -6.19 -25.87 -3.39
CA LYS A 483 -7.25 -26.44 -4.23
C LYS A 483 -8.63 -26.32 -3.57
N ASN A 484 -8.69 -26.46 -2.26
CA ASN A 484 -9.96 -26.54 -1.52
C ASN A 484 -10.40 -25.22 -0.88
N LEU A 485 -9.65 -24.13 -1.06
CA LEU A 485 -10.02 -22.80 -0.54
C LEU A 485 -11.39 -22.31 -1.03
N GLY A 486 -11.76 -22.67 -2.27
CA GLY A 486 -13.08 -22.35 -2.83
C GLY A 486 -14.25 -22.91 -2.02
N TYR A 487 -14.05 -23.99 -1.27
CA TYR A 487 -15.08 -24.59 -0.42
C TYR A 487 -15.21 -23.93 0.95
N MET A 488 -14.32 -23.01 1.35
CA MET A 488 -14.39 -22.37 2.67
C MET A 488 -15.66 -21.51 2.85
N TYR A 489 -16.29 -21.08 1.75
CA TYR A 489 -17.55 -20.34 1.73
C TYR A 489 -18.73 -21.21 1.29
N PHE A 490 -18.74 -22.47 1.72
CA PHE A 490 -19.87 -23.38 1.48
C PHE A 490 -21.18 -22.84 2.04
N SER A 491 -22.31 -23.23 1.42
CA SER A 491 -23.64 -22.97 1.97
C SER A 491 -24.05 -24.05 2.97
N ALA A 492 -24.91 -23.72 3.95
CA ALA A 492 -25.42 -24.71 4.90
C ALA A 492 -26.03 -25.96 4.20
N PRO A 493 -26.79 -25.84 3.09
CA PRO A 493 -27.20 -26.99 2.28
C PRO A 493 -26.06 -27.89 1.81
N ASP A 494 -24.96 -27.33 1.30
CA ASP A 494 -23.83 -28.10 0.76
C ASP A 494 -23.20 -28.98 1.85
N LEU A 495 -22.98 -28.41 3.04
CA LEU A 495 -22.44 -29.18 4.15
C LEU A 495 -23.44 -30.22 4.65
N LEU A 496 -24.73 -29.90 4.72
CA LEU A 496 -25.75 -30.87 5.14
C LEU A 496 -25.86 -32.04 4.17
N ASP A 497 -25.75 -31.79 2.87
CA ASP A 497 -25.70 -32.84 1.85
C ASP A 497 -24.46 -33.73 2.04
N LYS A 498 -23.29 -33.10 2.24
CA LYS A 498 -22.03 -33.79 2.52
C LYS A 498 -22.09 -34.65 3.79
N VAL A 499 -22.74 -34.14 4.84
CA VAL A 499 -22.99 -34.89 6.07
C VAL A 499 -23.85 -36.12 5.79
N ARG A 500 -24.93 -35.97 5.02
CA ARG A 500 -25.85 -37.07 4.69
C ARG A 500 -25.19 -38.14 3.84
N ASN A 501 -24.46 -37.74 2.80
CA ASN A 501 -23.98 -38.65 1.76
C ASN A 501 -22.61 -39.27 2.07
N LYS A 502 -21.74 -38.54 2.81
CA LYS A 502 -20.36 -38.95 3.10
C LYS A 502 -20.07 -39.14 4.59
N LEU A 503 -20.36 -38.13 5.43
CA LEU A 503 -19.87 -38.11 6.83
C LEU A 503 -20.67 -38.98 7.82
N LYS A 504 -21.86 -39.45 7.43
CA LYS A 504 -22.61 -40.45 8.22
C LYS A 504 -21.96 -41.84 8.24
N LYS A 505 -21.10 -42.14 7.27
CA LYS A 505 -20.41 -43.43 7.18
C LYS A 505 -19.23 -43.48 8.16
N ASN A 506 -18.83 -44.69 8.52
CA ASN A 506 -17.56 -44.86 9.24
C ASN A 506 -16.39 -44.64 8.28
N TYR A 507 -15.23 -44.31 8.87
CA TYR A 507 -13.98 -44.18 8.15
C TYR A 507 -13.55 -45.55 7.62
N ALA A 508 -13.19 -45.61 6.34
CA ALA A 508 -12.75 -46.83 5.68
C ALA A 508 -11.55 -46.51 4.80
N ASN A 509 -10.40 -47.13 5.08
CA ASN A 509 -9.15 -46.87 4.37
C ASN A 509 -8.40 -48.19 4.16
N ASN A 510 -7.65 -48.32 3.06
CA ASN A 510 -6.88 -49.52 2.70
C ASN A 510 -7.67 -50.83 2.88
N ASN A 511 -8.89 -50.90 2.31
CA ASN A 511 -9.80 -52.04 2.39
C ASN A 511 -10.21 -52.46 3.83
N THR A 512 -9.99 -51.59 4.83
CA THR A 512 -10.40 -51.82 6.21
C THR A 512 -11.55 -50.89 6.57
N GLU A 513 -12.76 -51.44 6.68
CA GLU A 513 -13.89 -50.74 7.28
C GLU A 513 -13.74 -50.71 8.80
N THR A 514 -13.61 -49.50 9.36
CA THR A 514 -13.44 -49.32 10.81
C THR A 514 -14.76 -48.98 11.49
N LYS A 515 -14.74 -48.87 12.83
CA LYS A 515 -15.83 -48.29 13.63
C LYS A 515 -15.59 -46.81 13.99
N ILE A 516 -14.59 -46.18 13.37
CA ILE A 516 -14.28 -44.76 13.56
C ILE A 516 -15.37 -43.97 12.83
N LYS A 517 -16.22 -43.26 13.58
CA LYS A 517 -17.23 -42.38 12.97
C LYS A 517 -16.56 -41.20 12.28
N LYS A 518 -17.02 -40.75 11.10
CA LYS A 518 -16.52 -39.52 10.46
C LYS A 518 -17.06 -38.25 11.12
N ILE A 519 -18.26 -38.28 11.71
CA ILE A 519 -18.71 -37.24 12.65
C ILE A 519 -18.05 -37.53 14.00
N ARG A 520 -17.01 -36.76 14.34
CA ARG A 520 -16.18 -36.96 15.53
C ARG A 520 -16.82 -36.32 16.76
N LYS A 521 -17.45 -35.15 16.57
CA LYS A 521 -18.18 -34.41 17.61
C LYS A 521 -19.35 -33.61 17.01
N GLY A 522 -20.40 -33.40 17.82
CA GLY A 522 -21.53 -32.54 17.52
C GLY A 522 -22.84 -33.27 17.16
N ASP A 523 -23.98 -32.62 17.40
CA ASP A 523 -25.32 -33.17 17.07
C ASP A 523 -25.79 -32.70 15.69
N THR A 524 -25.84 -33.63 14.73
CA THR A 524 -26.25 -33.34 13.35
C THR A 524 -27.69 -32.86 13.21
N ARG A 525 -28.57 -33.15 14.17
CA ARG A 525 -29.97 -32.66 14.15
C ARG A 525 -30.05 -31.16 14.37
N LYS A 526 -29.10 -30.59 15.12
CA LYS A 526 -29.01 -29.15 15.41
C LYS A 526 -28.11 -28.40 14.42
N LEU A 527 -27.40 -29.12 13.56
CA LEU A 527 -26.36 -28.56 12.69
C LEU A 527 -26.88 -27.46 11.76
N LYS A 528 -28.05 -27.62 11.15
CA LYS A 528 -28.64 -26.58 10.28
C LYS A 528 -28.80 -25.25 11.02
N LYS A 529 -29.51 -25.29 12.16
CA LYS A 529 -29.72 -24.12 13.01
C LYS A 529 -28.40 -23.52 13.49
N TYR A 530 -27.45 -24.38 13.88
CA TYR A 530 -26.13 -23.95 14.30
C TYR A 530 -25.38 -23.17 13.19
N LEU A 531 -25.39 -23.68 11.95
CA LEU A 531 -24.77 -22.99 10.81
C LEU A 531 -25.49 -21.70 10.44
N ASP A 532 -26.83 -21.71 10.49
CA ASP A 532 -27.64 -20.52 10.24
C ASP A 532 -27.34 -19.42 11.29
N ASP A 533 -27.08 -19.79 12.54
CA ASP A 533 -26.66 -18.87 13.59
C ASP A 533 -25.22 -18.40 13.41
N LEU A 534 -24.29 -19.32 13.12
CA LEU A 534 -22.86 -19.03 12.96
C LEU A 534 -22.60 -18.12 11.74
N SER A 535 -23.30 -18.37 10.63
CA SER A 535 -23.18 -17.56 9.40
C SER A 535 -23.70 -16.13 9.55
N LYS A 536 -24.56 -15.87 10.55
CA LYS A 536 -25.04 -14.53 10.90
C LYS A 536 -24.14 -13.80 11.88
N ASP A 537 -23.16 -14.48 12.47
CA ASP A 537 -22.23 -13.85 13.39
C ASP A 537 -21.26 -12.93 12.62
N VAL A 538 -21.26 -11.66 12.98
CA VAL A 538 -20.40 -10.63 12.38
C VAL A 538 -18.91 -10.85 12.65
N LYS A 539 -18.57 -11.69 13.64
CA LYS A 539 -17.19 -12.06 13.99
C LYS A 539 -16.71 -13.32 13.26
N LEU A 540 -17.57 -13.94 12.43
CA LEU A 540 -17.25 -15.18 11.77
C LEU A 540 -16.00 -15.01 10.90
N HIS A 541 -14.94 -15.73 11.24
CA HIS A 541 -13.73 -15.83 10.45
C HIS A 541 -13.42 -17.29 10.12
N ARG A 542 -12.61 -17.51 9.09
CA ARG A 542 -12.30 -18.86 8.61
C ARG A 542 -10.80 -19.09 8.68
N LYS A 543 -10.40 -20.30 9.05
CA LYS A 543 -8.99 -20.69 9.19
C LYS A 543 -8.69 -21.81 8.20
N CYS A 544 -7.62 -21.65 7.42
CA CYS A 544 -7.03 -22.74 6.66
C CYS A 544 -5.75 -23.17 7.38
N ILE A 545 -5.75 -24.40 7.87
CA ILE A 545 -4.75 -24.90 8.81
C ILE A 545 -3.97 -26.05 8.16
N LEU A 546 -2.65 -25.93 8.11
CA LEU A 546 -1.77 -27.04 7.80
C LEU A 546 -1.26 -27.64 9.11
N SER A 547 -1.47 -28.93 9.34
CA SER A 547 -0.91 -29.64 10.49
C SER A 547 0.24 -30.53 10.03
N CYS A 548 1.48 -30.10 10.29
CA CYS A 548 2.68 -30.68 9.70
C CYS A 548 3.70 -31.08 10.77
N SER A 549 3.97 -32.39 10.92
CA SER A 549 4.95 -32.87 11.91
C SER A 549 6.40 -32.63 11.51
N PHE A 550 6.66 -32.39 10.22
CA PHE A 550 8.00 -32.30 9.67
C PHE A 550 8.59 -30.88 9.70
N ILE A 551 7.79 -29.88 10.07
CA ILE A 551 8.20 -28.48 10.19
C ILE A 551 8.43 -28.16 11.68
N SER A 552 9.52 -27.46 11.99
CA SER A 552 9.79 -26.86 13.31
C SER A 552 9.90 -25.34 13.16
N LYS A 553 9.21 -24.59 14.03
CA LYS A 553 9.28 -23.13 14.02
C LYS A 553 10.69 -22.64 14.31
N ASN A 554 11.39 -23.25 15.27
CA ASN A 554 12.78 -22.92 15.61
C ASN A 554 13.74 -23.16 14.44
N GLU A 555 13.59 -24.28 13.72
CA GLU A 555 14.42 -24.58 12.56
C GLU A 555 14.18 -23.59 11.41
N VAL A 556 12.92 -23.31 11.08
CA VAL A 556 12.57 -22.32 10.06
C VAL A 556 13.10 -20.93 10.45
N LYS A 557 12.90 -20.51 11.71
CA LYS A 557 13.41 -19.24 12.22
C LYS A 557 14.93 -19.13 12.09
N ARG A 558 15.66 -20.20 12.37
CA ARG A 558 17.13 -20.25 12.23
C ARG A 558 17.57 -20.08 10.78
N GLU A 559 16.98 -20.84 9.84
CA GLU A 559 17.35 -20.77 8.43
C GLU A 559 16.94 -19.43 7.79
N PHE A 560 15.75 -18.92 8.11
CA PHE A 560 15.31 -17.61 7.65
C PHE A 560 16.13 -16.46 8.28
N GLY A 561 16.62 -16.65 9.50
CA GLY A 561 17.59 -15.74 10.11
C GLY A 561 18.95 -15.69 9.39
N LYS A 562 19.32 -16.72 8.61
CA LYS A 562 20.50 -16.67 7.72
C LYS A 562 20.17 -15.86 6.45
N LEU A 563 19.01 -16.10 5.85
CA LEU A 563 18.51 -15.31 4.70
C LEU A 563 18.49 -13.81 5.01
N ARG A 564 17.95 -13.41 6.18
CA ARG A 564 17.93 -12.00 6.62
C ARG A 564 19.31 -11.36 6.73
N ARG A 565 20.35 -12.16 6.98
CA ARG A 565 21.74 -11.69 7.11
C ARG A 565 22.53 -11.82 5.81
N ASN A 566 21.86 -12.09 4.68
CA ASN A 566 22.48 -12.38 3.39
C ASN A 566 23.54 -13.49 3.46
N LEU A 567 23.37 -14.44 4.39
CA LEU A 567 24.25 -15.59 4.52
C LEU A 567 23.81 -16.69 3.53
N PRO A 568 24.76 -17.48 3.00
CA PRO A 568 24.43 -18.59 2.13
C PRO A 568 23.48 -19.58 2.80
N VAL A 569 22.39 -19.94 2.11
CA VAL A 569 21.47 -21.00 2.51
C VAL A 569 21.33 -22.04 1.41
N LYS A 570 20.89 -23.24 1.79
CA LYS A 570 20.65 -24.32 0.82
C LYS A 570 19.44 -23.93 -0.07
N PRO A 571 19.43 -24.29 -1.38
CA PRO A 571 18.34 -23.93 -2.29
C PRO A 571 16.92 -24.31 -1.81
N HIS A 572 16.77 -25.42 -1.10
CA HIS A 572 15.48 -25.84 -0.55
C HIS A 572 14.92 -24.90 0.52
N VAL A 573 15.77 -24.11 1.20
CA VAL A 573 15.32 -23.10 2.18
C VAL A 573 14.61 -21.96 1.48
N ILE A 574 15.12 -21.56 0.31
CA ILE A 574 14.48 -20.56 -0.55
C ILE A 574 13.13 -21.12 -1.02
N GLN A 575 13.09 -22.35 -1.52
CA GLN A 575 11.84 -23.01 -1.93
C GLN A 575 10.81 -23.08 -0.78
N LEU A 576 11.26 -23.40 0.44
CA LEU A 576 10.41 -23.41 1.63
C LEU A 576 9.76 -22.04 1.89
N LEU A 577 10.54 -20.96 1.80
CA LEU A 577 10.03 -19.59 1.92
C LEU A 577 8.95 -19.31 0.87
N TRP A 578 9.20 -19.64 -0.40
CA TRP A 578 8.23 -19.44 -1.48
C TRP A 578 6.93 -20.20 -1.22
N ILE A 579 7.01 -21.47 -0.84
CA ILE A 579 5.82 -22.30 -0.60
C ILE A 579 4.99 -21.76 0.56
N LEU A 580 5.63 -21.39 1.67
CA LEU A 580 4.94 -20.81 2.83
C LEU A 580 4.31 -19.45 2.49
N SER A 581 5.01 -18.63 1.72
CA SER A 581 4.51 -17.33 1.26
C SER A 581 3.31 -17.50 0.32
N SER A 582 3.39 -18.41 -0.66
CA SER A 582 2.29 -18.74 -1.57
C SER A 582 1.06 -19.28 -0.84
N PHE A 583 1.26 -20.16 0.15
CA PHE A 583 0.17 -20.63 1.02
C PHE A 583 -0.49 -19.47 1.76
N SER A 584 0.30 -18.62 2.43
CA SER A 584 -0.23 -17.46 3.14
C SER A 584 -0.99 -16.52 2.21
N HIS A 585 -0.50 -16.28 1.00
CA HIS A 585 -1.16 -15.43 0.02
C HIS A 585 -2.51 -15.99 -0.40
N ALA A 586 -2.54 -17.24 -0.88
CA ALA A 586 -3.75 -17.88 -1.39
C ALA A 586 -4.87 -17.90 -0.32
N VAL A 587 -4.52 -18.18 0.93
CA VAL A 587 -5.48 -18.21 2.04
C VAL A 587 -6.00 -16.81 2.36
N LYS A 588 -5.14 -15.79 2.43
CA LYS A 588 -5.56 -14.41 2.69
C LYS A 588 -6.40 -13.83 1.55
N GLU A 589 -6.14 -14.22 0.31
CA GLU A 589 -6.90 -13.80 -0.88
C GLU A 589 -8.39 -14.20 -0.80
N VAL A 590 -8.70 -15.32 -0.17
CA VAL A 590 -10.08 -15.75 0.10
C VAL A 590 -10.62 -15.23 1.45
N ASN A 591 -10.00 -14.21 2.05
CA ASN A 591 -10.34 -13.67 3.38
C ASN A 591 -10.36 -14.73 4.50
N ALA A 592 -9.47 -15.71 4.43
CA ALA A 592 -9.24 -16.68 5.50
C ALA A 592 -7.89 -16.43 6.20
N VAL A 593 -7.73 -17.00 7.39
CA VAL A 593 -6.52 -16.90 8.21
C VAL A 593 -5.64 -18.13 7.96
N PRO A 594 -4.41 -17.96 7.44
CA PRO A 594 -3.46 -19.06 7.31
C PRO A 594 -2.86 -19.43 8.68
N VAL A 595 -2.85 -20.72 8.99
CA VAL A 595 -2.23 -21.27 10.21
C VAL A 595 -1.44 -22.52 9.86
N ILE A 596 -0.29 -22.70 10.50
CA ILE A 596 0.51 -23.93 10.37
C ILE A 596 0.83 -24.46 11.76
N TYR A 597 0.17 -25.55 12.16
CA TYR A 597 0.58 -26.30 13.33
C TYR A 597 1.88 -27.05 13.03
N CYS A 598 2.89 -26.80 13.86
CA CYS A 598 4.23 -27.32 13.68
C CYS A 598 4.89 -27.70 15.01
N ALA A 599 6.05 -28.33 14.94
CA ALA A 599 6.90 -28.54 16.11
C ALA A 599 7.50 -27.22 16.59
N LYS A 600 7.96 -27.21 17.85
CA LYS A 600 8.63 -26.04 18.44
C LYS A 600 9.86 -25.62 17.65
#